data_AF-A0A351F4R2-F1
#
_entry.id   AF-A0A351F4R2-F1
#
_cell.length_a   1.000
_cell.length_b   1.000
_cell.length_c   1.000
_cell.angle_alpha   90.00
_cell.angle_beta   90.00
_cell.angle_gamma   90.00
#
_symmetry.space_group_name_H-M   'P 1'
#
loop_
_entity.id
_entity.type
_entity.pdbx_description
1 polymer ?
#
loop_
_entity_poly.entity_id
_entity_poly.type
_entity_poly.pdbx_seq_one_letter_code
_entity_poly.pdbx_strand_id
1 'polypeptide(L)'
;MSTAIDTFTLVNQPEYHSHFWNYLMGKEGHKAFLDLGRNITGAYALPTTSSKKFGDKLRTESLFRQLATVHYAPGGPSAILAKVNTDSAEWVGPGGAINAYDAIND
;
A
#
# COMPACT_ATOMS: atom_id res chain seq x y z
N MET A 1 -18.55 -12.16 7.60
CA MET A 1 -18.62 -11.15 6.52
C MET A 1 -18.26 -11.85 5.22
N SER A 2 -19.16 -11.83 4.24
CA SER A 2 -19.01 -12.56 2.97
C SER A 2 -17.80 -12.05 2.18
N THR A 3 -16.84 -12.93 1.91
CA THR A 3 -15.69 -12.69 1.01
C THR A 3 -16.07 -13.06 -0.42
N ALA A 4 -17.06 -12.36 -0.98
CA ALA A 4 -17.18 -12.30 -2.43
C ALA A 4 -16.26 -11.18 -2.91
N ILE A 5 -15.21 -11.52 -3.65
CA ILE A 5 -14.47 -10.53 -4.44
C ILE A 5 -15.46 -10.06 -5.50
N ASP A 6 -16.14 -8.94 -5.23
CA ASP A 6 -16.97 -8.27 -6.20
C ASP A 6 -16.05 -7.68 -7.27
N THR A 7 -15.76 -8.49 -8.29
CA THR A 7 -14.84 -8.16 -9.39
C THR A 7 -15.38 -7.06 -10.30
N PHE A 8 -16.62 -6.61 -10.09
CA PHE A 8 -17.22 -5.50 -10.82
C PHE A 8 -17.08 -4.17 -10.07
N THR A 9 -15.85 -3.74 -9.84
CA THR A 9 -15.62 -2.39 -9.31
C THR A 9 -15.88 -1.36 -10.41
N LEU A 10 -16.87 -0.48 -10.23
CA LEU A 10 -17.25 0.58 -11.19
C LEU A 10 -16.05 1.38 -11.72
N VAL A 11 -15.05 1.64 -10.87
CA VAL A 11 -13.82 2.38 -11.21
C VAL A 11 -12.93 1.71 -12.28
N ASN A 12 -13.14 0.43 -12.57
CA ASN A 12 -12.46 -0.31 -13.63
C ASN A 12 -13.15 -0.17 -14.99
N GLN A 13 -14.36 0.38 -15.04
CA GLN A 13 -15.15 0.45 -16.27
C GLN A 13 -14.67 1.60 -17.18
N PRO A 14 -14.55 1.39 -18.51
CA PRO A 14 -14.22 2.44 -19.48
C PRO A 14 -15.21 3.62 -19.47
N GLU A 15 -16.47 3.33 -19.18
CA GLU A 15 -17.54 4.33 -19.06
C GLU A 15 -17.24 5.24 -17.87
N TYR A 16 -16.92 4.67 -16.70
CA TYR A 16 -16.53 5.44 -15.53
C TYR A 16 -15.33 6.34 -15.79
N HIS A 17 -14.31 5.82 -16.48
CA HIS A 17 -13.14 6.61 -16.88
C HIS A 17 -13.53 7.87 -17.67
N SER A 18 -14.41 7.71 -18.66
CA SER A 18 -14.84 8.81 -19.52
C SER A 18 -15.71 9.82 -18.77
N HIS A 19 -16.68 9.34 -17.99
CA HIS A 19 -17.53 10.19 -17.16
C HIS A 19 -16.73 10.97 -16.11
N PHE A 20 -15.74 10.34 -15.48
CA PHE A 20 -14.86 10.97 -14.50
C PHE A 20 -14.10 12.17 -15.09
N TRP A 21 -13.41 11.99 -16.21
CA TRP A 21 -12.64 13.08 -16.82
C TRP A 21 -13.54 14.16 -17.43
N ASN A 22 -14.67 13.79 -18.03
CA ASN A 22 -15.63 14.77 -18.54
C ASN A 22 -16.21 15.65 -17.42
N TYR A 23 -16.53 15.06 -16.27
CA TYR A 23 -16.96 15.81 -15.10
C TYR A 23 -15.87 16.77 -14.60
N LEU A 24 -14.61 16.31 -14.51
CA LEU A 24 -13.49 17.18 -14.11
C LEU A 24 -13.21 18.31 -15.10
N MET A 25 -13.49 18.09 -16.40
CA MET A 25 -13.43 19.14 -17.42
C MET A 25 -14.64 20.09 -17.40
N GLY A 26 -15.58 19.92 -16.47
CA GLY A 26 -16.76 20.78 -16.31
C GLY A 26 -17.91 20.46 -17.26
N LYS A 27 -17.92 19.30 -17.91
CA LYS A 27 -19.06 18.87 -18.74
C LYS A 27 -20.22 18.41 -17.87
N GLU A 28 -21.43 18.75 -18.28
CA GLU A 28 -22.66 18.43 -17.54
C GLU A 28 -23.11 16.98 -17.73
N GLY A 29 -24.03 16.51 -16.88
CA GLY A 29 -24.65 15.18 -17.02
C GLY A 29 -23.80 13.99 -16.53
N HIS A 30 -22.54 14.19 -16.15
CA HIS A 30 -21.65 13.10 -15.73
C HIS A 30 -21.67 12.83 -14.21
N LYS A 31 -22.24 13.73 -13.39
CA LYS A 31 -22.24 13.64 -11.92
C LYS A 31 -23.00 12.42 -11.38
N ALA A 32 -24.18 12.14 -11.91
CA ALA A 32 -25.02 11.02 -11.44
C ALA A 32 -24.30 9.66 -11.61
N PHE A 33 -23.50 9.52 -12.67
CA PHE A 33 -22.70 8.32 -12.91
C PHE A 33 -21.52 8.20 -11.92
N LEU A 34 -20.98 9.34 -11.46
CA LEU A 34 -19.89 9.39 -10.48
C LEU A 34 -20.34 9.12 -9.05
N ASP A 35 -21.58 9.48 -8.72
CA ASP A 35 -22.15 9.20 -7.39
C ASP A 35 -22.17 7.70 -7.06
N LEU A 36 -22.20 6.83 -8.06
CA LEU A 36 -22.05 5.38 -7.91
C LEU A 36 -20.63 4.93 -7.52
N GLY A 37 -19.61 5.75 -7.78
CA GLY A 37 -18.19 5.49 -7.49
C GLY A 37 -17.67 6.25 -6.26
N ARG A 38 -18.56 6.70 -5.38
CA ARG A 38 -18.23 7.51 -4.22
C ARG A 38 -17.63 6.65 -3.11
N ASN A 39 -16.49 7.08 -2.56
CA ASN A 39 -15.82 6.40 -1.45
C ASN A 39 -16.52 6.72 -0.11
N ILE A 40 -16.18 5.97 0.94
CA ILE A 40 -16.64 6.18 2.33
C ILE A 40 -16.39 7.60 2.85
N THR A 41 -15.38 8.29 2.31
CA THR A 41 -15.04 9.67 2.66
C THR A 41 -15.87 10.72 1.93
N GLY A 42 -16.78 10.30 1.02
CA GLY A 42 -17.60 11.20 0.22
C GLY A 42 -16.93 11.75 -1.04
N ALA A 43 -15.67 11.41 -1.31
CA ALA A 43 -14.94 11.76 -2.53
C ALA A 43 -15.21 10.76 -3.67
N TYR A 44 -15.09 11.21 -4.93
CA TYR A 44 -15.16 10.32 -6.10
C TYR A 44 -13.84 9.54 -6.25
N ALA A 45 -13.93 8.22 -6.42
CA ALA A 45 -12.75 7.39 -6.61
C ALA A 45 -12.11 7.62 -7.99
N LEU A 46 -10.79 7.64 -8.05
CA LEU A 46 -10.06 7.82 -9.31
C LEU A 46 -10.22 6.56 -10.19
N PRO A 47 -10.40 6.69 -11.52
CA PRO A 47 -10.43 5.53 -12.42
C PRO A 47 -9.13 4.72 -12.32
N THR A 48 -9.22 3.40 -12.34
CA THR A 48 -8.07 2.52 -12.06
C THR A 48 -6.93 2.69 -13.04
N THR A 49 -7.23 2.92 -14.32
CA THR A 49 -6.22 3.20 -15.36
C THR A 49 -5.44 4.48 -15.06
N SER A 50 -6.13 5.53 -14.61
CA SER A 50 -5.51 6.79 -14.19
C SER A 50 -4.74 6.63 -12.87
N SER A 51 -5.27 5.84 -11.93
CA SER A 51 -4.62 5.55 -10.64
C SER A 51 -3.30 4.82 -10.83
N LYS A 52 -3.27 3.86 -11.75
CA LYS A 52 -2.03 3.15 -12.11
C LYS A 52 -1.01 4.11 -12.70
N LYS A 53 -1.40 4.93 -13.69
CA LYS A 53 -0.51 5.94 -14.31
C LYS A 53 0.03 6.93 -13.27
N PHE A 54 -0.81 7.39 -12.36
CA PHE A 54 -0.41 8.26 -11.27
C PHE A 54 0.59 7.57 -10.34
N GLY A 55 0.32 6.33 -9.93
CA GLY A 55 1.22 5.53 -9.09
C GLY A 55 2.58 5.28 -9.75
N ASP A 56 2.59 4.99 -11.04
CA ASP A 56 3.83 4.76 -11.81
C ASP A 56 4.65 6.05 -11.93
N LYS A 57 4.02 7.18 -12.22
CA LYS A 57 4.69 8.49 -12.23
C LYS A 57 5.21 8.89 -10.85
N LEU A 58 4.41 8.66 -9.81
CA LEU A 58 4.80 8.95 -8.43
C LEU A 58 6.02 8.11 -8.00
N ARG A 59 6.14 6.87 -8.45
CA ARG A 59 7.34 6.04 -8.20
C ARG A 59 8.58 6.60 -8.88
N THR A 60 8.44 7.12 -10.09
CA THR A 60 9.58 7.67 -10.85
C THR A 60 10.00 9.05 -10.35
N GLU A 61 9.07 9.91 -9.93
CA GLU A 61 9.38 11.30 -9.59
C GLU A 61 9.65 11.51 -8.10
N SER A 62 9.15 10.65 -7.22
CA SER A 62 9.33 10.79 -5.77
C SER A 62 10.66 10.24 -5.31
N LEU A 63 11.60 11.14 -4.95
CA LEU A 63 12.90 10.78 -4.38
C LEU A 63 12.78 9.86 -3.16
N PHE A 64 11.84 10.12 -2.25
CA PHE A 64 11.64 9.26 -1.07
C PHE A 64 11.22 7.83 -1.44
N ARG A 65 10.42 7.65 -2.49
CA ARG A 65 10.02 6.32 -2.95
C ARG A 65 11.14 5.59 -3.69
N GLN A 66 12.11 6.33 -4.24
CA GLN A 66 13.31 5.74 -4.83
C GLN A 66 14.31 5.28 -3.76
N LEU A 67 14.39 6.00 -2.63
CA LEU A 67 15.34 5.72 -1.56
C LEU A 67 14.83 4.72 -0.50
N ALA A 68 13.51 4.66 -0.27
CA ALA A 68 12.91 3.83 0.77
C ALA A 68 12.22 2.58 0.22
N THR A 69 12.06 1.56 1.08
CA THR A 69 11.20 0.41 0.79
C THR A 69 9.73 0.79 0.98
N VAL A 70 8.93 0.63 -0.08
CA VAL A 70 7.49 0.92 -0.04
C VAL A 70 6.72 -0.36 0.28
N HIS A 71 5.95 -0.37 1.37
CA HIS A 71 5.05 -1.47 1.74
C HIS A 71 3.59 -1.08 1.55
N TYR A 72 2.75 -2.02 1.11
CA TYR A 72 1.31 -1.82 0.95
C TYR A 72 0.56 -2.29 2.20
N ALA A 73 -0.10 -1.36 2.89
CA ALA A 73 -0.86 -1.63 4.12
C ALA A 73 -2.36 -1.35 3.89
N PRO A 74 -3.21 -2.38 3.68
CA PRO A 74 -4.62 -2.21 3.29
C PRO A 74 -5.58 -1.79 4.44
N GLY A 75 -5.19 -0.84 5.28
CA GLY A 75 -6.09 -0.23 6.27
C GLY A 75 -6.17 -0.93 7.64
N GLY A 76 -5.11 -1.65 8.02
CA GLY A 76 -4.94 -2.23 9.35
C GLY A 76 -3.67 -1.75 10.07
N PRO A 77 -3.52 -2.02 11.38
CA PRO A 77 -2.29 -1.74 12.09
C PRO A 77 -1.12 -2.46 11.41
N SER A 78 -0.07 -1.72 11.08
CA SER A 78 1.16 -2.23 10.48
C SER A 78 2.29 -2.04 11.49
N ALA A 79 3.02 -3.12 11.79
CA ALA A 79 4.15 -3.08 12.72
C ALA A 79 5.43 -3.48 11.98
N ILE A 80 6.51 -2.71 12.20
CA ILE A 80 7.86 -3.08 11.77
C ILE A 80 8.58 -3.60 13.02
N LEU A 81 8.94 -4.87 13.01
CA LEU A 81 9.73 -5.49 14.07
C LEU A 81 11.21 -5.31 13.72
N ALA A 82 11.94 -4.65 14.60
CA ALA A 82 13.38 -4.45 14.47
C ALA A 82 14.05 -4.85 15.78
N LYS A 83 15.22 -5.44 15.66
CA LYS A 83 16.05 -5.89 16.77
C LYS A 83 17.45 -5.34 16.57
N VAL A 84 18.02 -4.75 17.59
CA VAL A 84 19.37 -4.22 17.56
C VAL A 84 20.22 -5.12 18.44
N ASN A 85 21.15 -5.85 17.81
CA ASN A 85 22.03 -6.78 18.50
C ASN A 85 23.48 -6.33 18.34
N THR A 86 24.26 -6.47 19.40
CA THR A 86 25.70 -6.22 19.41
C THR A 86 26.51 -7.51 19.62
N ASP A 87 25.83 -8.65 19.67
CA ASP A 87 26.42 -9.91 20.08
C ASP A 87 27.43 -10.43 19.06
N SER A 88 28.49 -11.05 19.58
CA SER A 88 29.56 -11.63 18.77
C SER A 88 29.68 -13.13 19.03
N ALA A 89 29.84 -13.91 17.97
CA ALA A 89 30.11 -15.33 18.10
C ALA A 89 31.56 -15.57 18.57
N GLU A 90 31.72 -16.30 19.67
CA GLU A 90 33.02 -16.68 20.22
C GLU A 90 33.33 -18.17 20.03
N TRP A 91 34.59 -18.48 19.75
CA TRP A 91 35.06 -19.86 19.64
C TRP A 91 35.39 -20.41 21.02
N VAL A 92 34.69 -21.48 21.42
CA VAL A 92 34.94 -22.18 22.68
C VAL A 92 35.71 -23.47 22.40
N GLY A 93 36.80 -23.71 23.13
CA GLY A 93 37.62 -24.92 23.00
C GLY A 93 36.89 -26.19 23.48
N PRO A 94 37.41 -27.40 23.16
CA PRO A 94 36.77 -28.66 23.52
C PRO A 94 36.57 -28.80 25.04
N GLY A 95 35.32 -28.99 25.47
CA GLY A 95 34.94 -29.07 26.90
C GLY A 95 34.75 -27.72 27.60
N GLY A 96 34.91 -26.59 26.89
CA GLY A 96 34.61 -25.26 27.42
C GLY A 96 33.10 -25.02 27.52
N ALA A 97 32.69 -24.24 28.51
CA ALA A 97 31.29 -23.88 28.73
C ALA A 97 30.87 -22.78 27.75
N ILE A 98 29.76 -23.01 27.03
CA ILE A 98 29.10 -21.99 26.20
C ILE A 98 28.14 -21.23 27.11
N ASN A 99 28.34 -19.92 27.27
CA ASN A 99 27.48 -19.09 28.09
C ASN A 99 26.15 -18.81 27.37
N ALA A 100 25.14 -19.65 27.62
CA ALA A 100 23.79 -19.48 27.08
C ALA A 100 23.06 -18.21 27.57
N TYR A 101 23.59 -17.54 28.61
CA TYR A 101 23.02 -16.32 29.17
C TYR A 101 23.17 -15.08 28.28
N ASP A 102 24.09 -15.10 27.32
CA ASP A 102 24.27 -14.00 26.36
C ASP A 102 23.06 -13.90 25.40
N ALA A 103 22.39 -15.02 25.13
CA ALA A 103 21.22 -15.10 24.26
C ALA A 103 19.87 -14.89 24.98
N ILE A 104 19.85 -14.68 26.30
CA ILE A 104 18.60 -14.57 27.07
C ILE A 104 17.94 -13.19 26.96
N ASN A 105 18.72 -12.15 26.67
CA ASN A 105 18.22 -10.79 26.45
C ASN A 105 18.10 -10.43 24.96
N ASP A 106 18.28 -11.43 24.08
CA ASP A 106 18.16 -11.32 22.64
C ASP A 106 16.71 -11.55 22.21
#